data_AF-A0A9D9NI92-F1
#
_entry.id   AF-A0A9D9NI92-F1
#
_cell.length_a   1.000
_cell.length_b   1.000
_cell.length_c   1.000
_cell.angle_alpha   90.00
_cell.angle_beta   90.00
_cell.angle_gamma   90.00
#
_symmetry.space_group_name_H-M   'P 1'
#
loop_
_entity.id
_entity.type
_entity.pdbx_description
1 polymer ?
#
loop_
_entity_poly.entity_id
_entity_poly.type
_entity_poly.pdbx_seq_one_letter_code
_entity_poly.pdbx_strand_id
1 'polypeptide(L)'
;MSAFGYLIEKEAKQFNSNRFMPVVTILLPVILMLFVPLLANMEIRNVRLTVVDHDRSTLSSQLVDRILQSEYFIADAYCDTYEEAMARMGKGRTDIIIEIPEGMERSVGRGETVEIFIAANAVNSTKGSIGGGYLSSIVTGFSSELASSSGSETVMPLTVNPQFRYNPYMDYKLFMVPAMMIVVIILIGGFFATMSIVNEKENGTIEQIHVSPARK
;
A
#
# COMPACT_ATOMS: atom_id res chain seq x y z
N MET A 1 -53.37 -2.73 -11.27
CA MET A 1 -51.92 -2.99 -11.14
C MET A 1 -51.19 -1.82 -11.79
N SER A 2 -50.30 -1.17 -11.04
CA SER A 2 -49.74 0.14 -11.36
C SER A 2 -48.87 0.10 -12.62
N ALA A 3 -48.96 1.14 -13.46
CA ALA A 3 -48.15 1.32 -14.68
C ALA A 3 -46.64 1.10 -14.47
N PHE A 4 -46.17 1.28 -13.24
CA PHE A 4 -44.83 0.95 -12.77
C PHE A 4 -44.42 -0.52 -13.02
N GLY A 5 -45.28 -1.49 -12.71
CA GLY A 5 -44.97 -2.91 -12.90
C GLY A 5 -44.79 -3.29 -14.37
N TYR A 6 -45.57 -2.66 -15.26
CA TYR A 6 -45.49 -2.89 -16.70
C TYR A 6 -44.23 -2.28 -17.31
N LEU A 7 -43.79 -1.13 -16.79
CA LEU A 7 -42.52 -0.50 -17.15
C LEU A 7 -41.32 -1.38 -16.75
N ILE A 8 -41.33 -1.94 -15.54
CA ILE A 8 -40.27 -2.87 -15.10
C ILE A 8 -40.25 -4.13 -15.97
N GLU A 9 -41.40 -4.71 -16.30
CA GLU A 9 -41.45 -5.89 -17.17
C GLU A 9 -40.90 -5.58 -18.56
N LYS A 10 -41.23 -4.40 -19.10
CA LYS A 10 -40.72 -3.93 -20.40
C LYS A 10 -39.19 -3.81 -20.38
N GLU A 11 -38.63 -3.10 -19.40
CA GLU A 11 -37.18 -2.92 -19.26
C GLU A 11 -36.45 -4.25 -19.01
N ALA A 12 -37.02 -5.15 -18.20
CA ALA A 12 -36.44 -6.47 -17.95
C ALA A 12 -36.43 -7.35 -19.22
N LYS A 13 -37.50 -7.31 -20.03
CA LYS A 13 -37.51 -7.97 -21.34
C LYS A 13 -36.51 -7.34 -22.30
N GLN A 14 -36.36 -6.02 -22.27
CA GLN A 14 -35.43 -5.29 -23.13
C GLN A 14 -33.96 -5.59 -22.77
N PHE A 15 -33.66 -5.68 -21.48
CA PHE A 15 -32.38 -6.13 -20.94
C PHE A 15 -32.05 -7.57 -21.35
N ASN A 16 -33.02 -8.49 -21.27
CA ASN A 16 -32.80 -9.90 -21.60
C ASN A 16 -32.81 -10.19 -23.12
N SER A 17 -33.43 -9.33 -23.92
CA SER A 17 -33.52 -9.48 -25.38
C SER A 17 -32.18 -9.16 -26.07
N ASN A 18 -31.42 -8.18 -25.54
CA ASN A 18 -30.12 -7.84 -26.08
C ASN A 18 -29.04 -8.72 -25.46
N ARG A 19 -28.57 -9.75 -26.17
CA ARG A 19 -27.56 -10.71 -25.69
C ARG A 19 -26.27 -10.06 -25.16
N PHE A 20 -25.96 -8.83 -25.56
CA PHE A 20 -24.80 -8.08 -25.06
C PHE A 20 -24.99 -7.53 -23.63
N MET A 21 -26.18 -7.03 -23.27
CA MET A 21 -26.41 -6.37 -21.97
C MET A 21 -26.21 -7.31 -20.76
N PRO A 22 -26.87 -8.47 -20.66
CA PRO A 22 -26.72 -9.34 -19.50
C PRO A 22 -25.33 -9.96 -19.44
N VAL A 23 -24.70 -10.20 -20.60
CA VAL A 23 -23.32 -10.67 -20.66
C VAL A 23 -22.38 -9.61 -20.08
N VAL A 24 -22.43 -8.35 -20.51
CA VAL A 24 -21.54 -7.33 -19.95
C VAL A 24 -21.83 -7.08 -18.47
N THR A 25 -23.11 -6.98 -18.07
CA THR A 25 -23.47 -6.71 -16.67
C THR A 25 -23.05 -7.80 -15.70
N ILE A 26 -22.99 -9.08 -16.11
CA ILE A 26 -22.54 -10.18 -15.25
C ILE A 26 -21.05 -10.48 -15.44
N LEU A 27 -20.60 -10.55 -16.70
CA LEU A 27 -19.23 -10.93 -17.05
C LEU A 27 -18.23 -9.86 -16.61
N LEU A 28 -18.53 -8.58 -16.77
CA LEU A 28 -17.62 -7.49 -16.39
C LEU A 28 -17.29 -7.51 -14.88
N PRO A 29 -18.26 -7.52 -13.94
CA PRO A 29 -17.94 -7.59 -12.51
C PRO A 29 -17.30 -8.93 -12.12
N VAL A 30 -17.66 -10.06 -12.75
CA VAL A 30 -16.99 -11.34 -12.48
C VAL A 30 -15.52 -11.30 -12.94
N ILE A 31 -15.24 -10.77 -14.13
CA ILE A 31 -13.87 -10.58 -14.61
C ILE A 31 -13.12 -9.66 -13.65
N LEU A 32 -13.70 -8.51 -13.27
CA LEU A 32 -13.06 -7.61 -12.30
C LEU A 32 -12.80 -8.30 -10.96
N MET A 33 -13.75 -9.09 -10.45
CA MET A 33 -13.60 -9.82 -9.19
C MET A 33 -12.52 -10.91 -9.24
N LEU A 34 -12.29 -11.51 -10.41
CA LEU A 34 -11.22 -12.49 -10.61
C LEU A 34 -9.86 -11.83 -10.85
N PHE A 35 -9.82 -10.74 -11.62
CA PHE A 35 -8.58 -10.06 -12.00
C PHE A 35 -8.04 -9.12 -10.93
N VAL A 36 -8.90 -8.41 -10.20
CA VAL A 36 -8.46 -7.45 -9.18
C VAL A 36 -7.60 -8.12 -8.11
N PRO A 37 -7.93 -9.30 -7.54
CA PRO A 37 -7.05 -9.99 -6.60
C PRO A 37 -5.72 -10.43 -7.20
N LEU A 38 -5.70 -10.85 -8.47
CA LEU A 38 -4.48 -11.26 -9.19
C LEU A 38 -3.53 -10.07 -9.44
N LEU A 39 -4.08 -8.88 -9.66
CA LEU A 39 -3.30 -7.64 -9.81
C LEU A 39 -2.95 -7.01 -8.47
N ALA A 40 -3.82 -7.19 -7.47
CA ALA A 40 -3.63 -6.74 -6.09
C ALA A 40 -2.78 -7.72 -5.28
N ASN A 41 -1.67 -8.18 -5.85
CA ASN A 41 -0.62 -8.85 -5.09
C ASN A 41 0.01 -7.84 -4.13
N MET A 42 -0.63 -7.65 -2.98
CA MET A 42 -0.11 -6.95 -1.80
C MET A 42 0.90 -7.81 -1.04
N GLU A 43 1.49 -8.84 -1.66
CA GLU A 43 2.62 -9.54 -1.09
C GLU A 43 3.89 -8.74 -1.35
N ILE A 44 4.33 -8.03 -0.33
CA ILE A 44 5.61 -7.37 -0.35
C ILE A 44 6.68 -8.43 -0.06
N ARG A 45 7.22 -8.99 -1.14
CA ARG A 45 8.50 -9.70 -1.14
C ARG A 45 9.56 -8.73 -1.65
N ASN A 46 10.80 -8.86 -1.20
CA ASN A 46 11.94 -8.06 -1.68
C ASN A 46 11.95 -6.59 -1.21
N VAL A 47 11.67 -6.31 0.07
CA VAL A 47 11.94 -4.98 0.67
C VAL A 47 13.44 -4.81 0.83
N ARG A 48 14.01 -3.77 0.23
CA ARG A 48 15.45 -3.48 0.38
C ARG A 48 15.71 -2.83 1.73
N LEU A 49 16.42 -3.55 2.58
CA LEU A 49 16.78 -3.14 3.93
C LEU A 49 18.24 -2.66 3.96
N THR A 50 18.46 -1.48 4.53
CA THR A 50 19.79 -1.01 4.91
C THR A 50 19.91 -1.03 6.42
N VAL A 51 21.02 -1.60 6.90
CA VAL A 51 21.30 -1.75 8.33
C VAL A 51 22.36 -0.73 8.74
N VAL A 52 22.08 0.03 9.79
CA VAL A 52 23.02 0.91 10.47
C VAL A 52 23.24 0.32 11.86
N ASP A 53 24.37 -0.36 12.06
CA ASP A 53 24.72 -1.03 13.32
C ASP A 53 25.84 -0.28 14.03
N HIS A 54 25.47 0.47 15.08
CA HIS A 54 26.43 1.16 15.95
C HIS A 54 26.96 0.28 17.08
N ASP A 55 26.27 -0.81 17.44
CA ASP A 55 26.67 -1.71 18.55
C ASP A 55 27.74 -2.71 18.11
N ARG A 56 27.64 -3.21 16.88
CA ARG A 56 28.55 -4.21 16.28
C ARG A 56 28.80 -5.40 17.21
N SER A 57 27.76 -5.82 17.93
CA SER A 57 27.81 -6.89 18.92
C SER A 57 27.32 -8.21 18.35
N THR A 58 27.43 -9.27 19.15
CA THR A 58 26.89 -10.58 18.74
C THR A 58 25.37 -10.56 18.73
N LEU A 59 24.75 -9.82 19.66
CA LEU A 59 23.32 -9.63 19.74
C LEU A 59 22.76 -8.84 18.55
N SER A 60 23.44 -7.75 18.12
CA SER A 60 23.03 -6.97 16.96
C SER A 60 23.10 -7.79 15.67
N SER A 61 24.18 -8.58 15.50
CA SER A 61 24.35 -9.48 14.36
C SER A 61 23.26 -10.55 14.30
N GLN A 62 22.89 -11.16 15.45
CA GLN A 62 21.81 -12.15 15.51
C GLN A 62 20.45 -11.56 15.14
N LEU A 63 20.15 -10.34 15.59
CA LEU A 63 18.91 -9.65 15.20
C LEU A 63 18.88 -9.40 13.69
N VAL A 64 19.98 -8.91 13.11
CA VAL A 64 20.08 -8.66 11.67
C VAL A 64 19.93 -9.96 10.88
N ASP A 65 20.62 -11.04 11.28
CA ASP A 65 20.49 -12.35 10.65
C ASP A 65 19.05 -12.87 10.70
N ARG A 66 18.35 -12.67 11.83
CA ARG A 66 16.94 -13.04 11.95
C ARG A 66 16.03 -12.27 10.98
N ILE A 67 16.32 -11.00 10.76
CA ILE A 67 15.59 -10.15 9.80
C ILE A 67 15.85 -10.63 8.37
N LEU A 68 17.11 -10.90 8.02
CA LEU A 68 17.53 -11.35 6.68
C LEU A 68 17.11 -12.77 6.34
N GLN A 69 16.86 -13.62 7.35
CA GLN A 69 16.28 -14.96 7.16
C GLN A 69 14.81 -14.92 6.73
N SER A 70 14.11 -13.81 6.92
CA SER A 70 12.71 -13.70 6.50
C SER A 70 12.61 -13.45 4.99
N GLU A 71 11.58 -14.01 4.33
CA GLU A 71 11.36 -13.83 2.89
C GLU A 71 10.95 -12.40 2.49
N TYR A 72 10.75 -11.52 3.47
CA TYR A 72 10.25 -10.16 3.26
C TYR A 72 11.37 -9.18 2.91
N PHE A 73 12.59 -9.38 3.44
CA PHE A 73 13.69 -8.43 3.35
C PHE A 73 14.86 -8.95 2.52
N ILE A 74 15.51 -8.05 1.78
CA ILE A 74 16.80 -8.29 1.12
C ILE A 74 17.77 -7.24 1.66
N ALA A 75 18.95 -7.68 2.11
CA ALA A 75 20.04 -6.78 2.46
C ALA A 75 20.50 -5.97 1.24
N ASP A 76 20.40 -4.64 1.29
CA ASP A 76 20.97 -3.74 0.28
C ASP A 76 22.41 -3.35 0.65
N ALA A 77 22.60 -2.85 1.88
CA ALA A 77 23.90 -2.41 2.37
C ALA A 77 23.96 -2.36 3.90
N TYR A 78 25.19 -2.42 4.42
CA TYR A 78 25.53 -1.99 5.78
C TYR A 78 26.14 -0.60 5.67
N CYS A 79 25.61 0.36 6.44
CA CYS A 79 26.10 1.73 6.47
C CYS A 79 26.60 2.06 7.88
N ASP A 80 27.68 2.84 7.98
CA ASP A 80 28.23 3.26 9.27
C ASP A 80 27.44 4.42 9.89
N THR A 81 26.72 5.20 9.06
CA THR A 81 25.97 6.36 9.51
C THR A 81 24.56 6.39 8.94
N TYR A 82 23.64 6.95 9.72
CA TYR A 82 22.26 7.16 9.30
C TYR A 82 22.16 8.07 8.06
N GLU A 83 23.01 9.10 7.94
CA GLU A 83 23.00 10.00 6.77
C GLU A 83 23.35 9.28 5.47
N GLU A 84 24.29 8.34 5.51
CA GLU A 84 24.63 7.52 4.34
C GLU A 84 23.44 6.64 3.93
N ALA A 85 22.80 5.97 4.90
CA ALA A 85 21.61 5.17 4.66
C ALA A 85 20.46 6.02 4.08
N MET A 86 20.25 7.24 4.60
CA MET A 86 19.30 8.21 4.07
C MET A 86 19.61 8.62 2.63
N ALA A 87 20.88 8.87 2.31
CA ALA A 87 21.29 9.21 0.94
C ALA A 87 21.03 8.06 -0.04
N ARG A 88 21.17 6.80 0.39
CA ARG A 88 20.79 5.62 -0.40
C ARG A 88 19.29 5.50 -0.61
N MET A 89 18.50 5.75 0.44
CA MET A 89 17.04 5.79 0.35
C MET A 89 16.56 6.89 -0.62
N GLY A 90 17.18 8.07 -0.57
CA GLY A 90 16.91 9.16 -1.53
C GLY A 90 17.23 8.81 -2.98
N LYS A 91 18.17 7.89 -3.23
CA LYS A 91 18.49 7.34 -4.57
C LYS A 91 17.60 6.15 -4.97
N GLY A 92 16.61 5.78 -4.15
CA GLY A 92 15.70 4.65 -4.42
C GLY A 92 16.35 3.27 -4.34
N ARG A 93 17.51 3.15 -3.68
CA ARG A 93 18.22 1.87 -3.47
C ARG A 93 17.76 1.14 -2.21
N THR A 94 17.27 1.88 -1.24
CA THR A 94 16.80 1.37 0.05
C THR A 94 15.32 1.71 0.23
N ASP A 95 14.54 0.76 0.72
CA ASP A 95 13.12 0.94 1.03
C ASP A 95 12.90 1.15 2.54
N ILE A 96 13.70 0.49 3.39
CA ILE A 96 13.66 0.61 4.86
C ILE A 96 15.06 0.68 5.44
N ILE A 97 15.24 1.50 6.47
CA ILE A 97 16.46 1.63 7.26
C ILE A 97 16.17 1.18 8.68
N ILE A 98 17.02 0.31 9.22
CA ILE A 98 17.06 -0.03 10.64
C ILE A 98 18.33 0.54 11.24
N GLU A 99 18.20 1.24 12.38
CA GLU A 99 19.32 1.77 13.14
C GLU A 99 19.31 1.17 14.54
N ILE A 100 20.42 0.49 14.85
CA ILE A 100 20.67 -0.16 16.13
C ILE A 100 21.60 0.75 16.94
N PRO A 101 21.18 1.21 18.13
CA PRO A 101 21.97 2.13 18.93
C PRO A 101 23.19 1.42 19.55
N GLU A 102 24.22 2.21 19.88
CA GLU A 102 25.43 1.71 20.55
C GLU A 102 25.11 1.17 21.96
N GLY A 103 25.73 0.06 22.33
CA GLY A 103 25.59 -0.54 23.65
C GLY A 103 24.31 -1.35 23.84
N MET A 104 23.62 -1.74 22.76
CA MET A 104 22.40 -2.55 22.82
C MET A 104 22.63 -3.83 23.64
N GLU A 105 23.64 -4.64 23.32
CA GLU A 105 23.93 -5.89 24.04
C GLU A 105 24.13 -5.67 25.54
N ARG A 106 24.86 -4.61 25.90
CA ARG A 106 25.13 -4.27 27.30
C ARG A 106 23.87 -3.83 28.03
N SER A 107 23.04 -3.00 27.39
CA SER A 107 21.81 -2.47 27.99
C SER A 107 20.75 -3.56 28.13
N VAL A 108 20.61 -4.45 27.14
CA VAL A 108 19.76 -5.64 27.24
C VAL A 108 20.22 -6.55 28.39
N GLY A 109 21.53 -6.78 28.54
CA GLY A 109 22.09 -7.56 29.65
C GLY A 109 21.87 -6.95 31.04
N ARG A 110 21.66 -5.62 31.13
CA ARG A 110 21.28 -4.93 32.38
C ARG A 110 19.77 -4.92 32.63
N GLY A 111 18.96 -5.45 31.71
CA GLY A 111 17.50 -5.36 31.77
C GLY A 111 16.95 -3.97 31.46
N GLU A 112 17.72 -3.13 30.78
CA GLU A 112 17.29 -1.81 30.33
C GLU A 112 16.60 -1.90 28.98
N THR A 113 15.65 -1.00 28.74
CA THR A 113 14.97 -0.87 27.45
C THR A 113 15.87 -0.14 26.45
N VAL A 114 16.05 -0.74 25.29
CA VAL A 114 16.77 -0.18 24.15
C VAL A 114 15.77 0.19 23.06
N GLU A 115 15.89 1.41 22.54
CA GLU A 115 15.07 1.89 21.43
C GLU A 115 15.76 1.58 20.10
N ILE A 116 15.11 0.76 19.27
CA ILE A 116 15.56 0.53 17.89
C ILE A 116 14.80 1.47 16.97
N PHE A 117 15.54 2.16 16.11
CA PHE A 117 14.97 3.12 15.20
C PHE A 117 14.70 2.49 13.83
N ILE A 118 13.49 2.72 13.31
CA ILE A 118 13.09 2.25 11.99
C ILE A 118 12.60 3.43 11.17
N ALA A 119 13.26 3.66 10.02
CA ALA A 119 12.84 4.63 9.03
C ALA A 119 12.36 3.93 7.76
N ALA A 120 11.11 4.19 7.37
CA ALA A 120 10.50 3.60 6.19
C ALA A 120 10.30 4.64 5.08
N ASN A 121 10.61 4.26 3.85
CA ASN A 121 10.42 5.13 2.70
C ASN A 121 8.93 5.28 2.35
N ALA A 122 8.40 6.51 2.44
CA ALA A 122 7.00 6.81 2.15
C ALA A 122 6.69 7.00 0.65
N VAL A 123 7.70 7.05 -0.24
CA VAL A 123 7.48 7.15 -1.69
C VAL A 123 6.66 5.97 -2.21
N ASN A 124 6.94 4.77 -1.70
CA ASN A 124 6.05 3.62 -1.82
C ASN A 124 5.45 3.34 -0.43
N SER A 125 4.39 4.07 -0.09
CA SER A 125 3.74 4.00 1.22
C SER A 125 3.34 2.57 1.62
N THR A 126 2.88 1.75 0.65
CA THR A 126 2.54 0.34 0.89
C THR A 126 3.76 -0.47 1.32
N LYS A 127 4.88 -0.40 0.59
CA LYS A 127 6.13 -1.09 0.93
C LYS A 127 6.72 -0.63 2.26
N GLY A 128 6.79 0.69 2.47
CA GLY A 128 7.34 1.28 3.69
C GLY A 128 6.50 0.95 4.94
N SER A 129 5.17 1.09 4.85
CA SER A 129 4.27 0.88 5.99
C SER A 129 4.21 -0.60 6.40
N ILE A 130 3.96 -1.49 5.43
CA ILE A 130 3.86 -2.93 5.72
C ILE A 130 5.25 -3.50 6.08
N GLY A 131 6.31 -3.11 5.37
CA GLY A 131 7.66 -3.54 5.71
C GLY A 131 8.10 -3.03 7.09
N GLY A 132 7.76 -1.80 7.46
CA GLY A 132 8.04 -1.27 8.80
C GLY A 132 7.28 -2.03 9.89
N GLY A 133 6.02 -2.41 9.62
CA GLY A 133 5.21 -3.26 10.51
C GLY A 133 5.79 -4.66 10.69
N TYR A 134 6.26 -5.31 9.62
CA TYR A 134 6.92 -6.60 9.70
C TYR A 134 8.24 -6.53 10.47
N LEU A 135 9.06 -5.51 10.19
CA LEU A 135 10.33 -5.31 10.87
C LEU A 135 10.10 -5.10 12.37
N SER A 136 9.12 -4.26 12.74
CA SER A 136 8.70 -4.06 14.13
C SER A 136 8.28 -5.38 14.79
N SER A 137 7.48 -6.19 14.09
CA SER A 137 7.02 -7.49 14.59
C SER A 137 8.17 -8.48 14.81
N ILE A 138 9.18 -8.48 13.92
CA ILE A 138 10.39 -9.32 14.07
C ILE A 138 11.20 -8.87 15.28
N VAL A 139 11.40 -7.56 15.45
CA VAL A 139 12.12 -7.00 16.60
C VAL A 139 11.40 -7.33 17.91
N THR A 140 10.07 -7.17 17.97
CA THR A 140 9.27 -7.54 19.15
C THR A 140 9.32 -9.04 19.42
N GLY A 141 9.28 -9.88 18.38
CA GLY A 141 9.44 -11.33 18.51
C GLY A 141 10.81 -11.72 19.09
N PHE A 142 11.89 -11.10 18.59
CA PHE A 142 13.24 -11.30 19.10
C PHE A 142 13.38 -10.84 20.56
N SER A 143 12.79 -9.69 20.89
CA SER A 143 12.68 -9.16 22.26
C SER A 143 12.01 -10.17 23.22
N SER A 144 10.90 -10.80 22.78
CA SER A 144 10.17 -11.80 23.56
C SER A 144 10.98 -13.08 23.78
N GLU A 145 11.76 -13.52 22.79
CA GLU A 145 12.63 -14.68 22.89
C GLU A 145 13.79 -14.42 23.87
N LEU A 146 14.38 -13.22 23.81
CA LEU A 146 15.38 -12.77 24.77
C LEU A 146 14.85 -12.76 26.21
N ALA A 147 13.64 -12.23 26.42
CA ALA A 147 13.00 -12.23 27.73
C ALA A 147 12.75 -13.66 28.27
N SER A 148 12.32 -14.57 27.40
CA SER A 148 12.07 -15.98 27.74
C SER A 148 13.37 -16.71 28.10
N SER A 149 14.45 -16.49 27.37
CA SER A 149 15.76 -17.10 27.63
C SER A 149 16.45 -16.56 28.89
N SER A 150 16.16 -15.31 29.26
CA SER A 150 16.74 -14.64 30.44
C SER A 150 15.95 -14.87 31.74
N GLY A 151 14.82 -15.61 31.67
CA GLY A 151 13.97 -15.92 32.83
C GLY A 151 13.24 -14.70 33.42
N SER A 152 13.18 -13.58 32.68
CA SER A 152 12.57 -12.32 33.12
C SER A 152 11.35 -12.03 32.26
N GLU A 153 10.17 -12.47 32.70
CA GLU A 153 8.91 -12.32 31.95
C GLU A 153 8.41 -10.85 31.88
N THR A 154 9.04 -9.92 32.59
CA THR A 154 8.42 -8.63 32.93
C THR A 154 8.93 -7.41 32.15
N VAL A 155 10.01 -7.53 31.36
CA VAL A 155 10.58 -6.39 30.62
C VAL A 155 10.79 -6.79 29.16
N MET A 156 10.10 -6.11 28.23
CA MET A 156 10.46 -6.15 26.81
C MET A 156 11.74 -5.31 26.63
N PRO A 157 12.92 -5.92 26.38
CA PRO A 157 14.17 -5.19 26.31
C PRO A 157 14.29 -4.29 25.08
N LEU A 158 13.48 -4.51 24.04
CA LEU A 158 13.52 -3.74 22.79
C LEU A 158 12.19 -3.03 22.53
N THR A 159 12.24 -1.71 22.36
CA THR A 159 11.10 -0.89 21.91
C THR A 159 11.37 -0.33 20.53
N VAL A 160 10.37 -0.39 19.65
CA VAL A 160 10.46 0.13 18.28
C VAL A 160 9.79 1.49 18.22
N ASN A 161 10.52 2.50 17.73
CA ASN A 161 9.98 3.86 17.57
C ASN A 161 9.94 4.27 16.08
N PRO A 162 8.79 4.14 15.40
CA PRO A 162 8.67 4.55 14.01
C PRO A 162 8.54 6.08 13.90
N GLN A 163 9.41 6.73 13.12
CA GLN A 163 9.29 8.17 12.82
C GLN A 163 8.74 8.43 11.42
N PHE A 164 7.63 9.17 11.36
CA PHE A 164 7.00 9.61 10.13
C PHE A 164 7.43 11.05 9.78
N ARG A 165 8.41 11.20 8.88
CA ARG A 165 8.92 12.54 8.51
C ARG A 165 8.01 13.33 7.56
N TYR A 166 7.30 12.66 6.66
CA TYR A 166 6.44 13.33 5.67
C TYR A 166 5.00 13.55 6.15
N ASN A 167 4.52 12.78 7.12
CA ASN A 167 3.20 12.97 7.74
C ASN A 167 3.25 12.65 9.24
N PRO A 168 3.83 13.55 10.06
CA PRO A 168 4.03 13.30 11.49
C PRO A 168 2.73 13.01 12.26
N TYR A 169 1.62 13.59 11.81
CA TYR A 169 0.30 13.45 12.44
C TYR A 169 -0.57 12.36 11.80
N MET A 170 -0.04 11.65 10.80
CA MET A 170 -0.83 10.74 9.97
C MET A 170 -2.17 11.35 9.50
N ASP A 171 -2.17 12.63 9.12
CA ASP A 171 -3.39 13.26 8.61
C ASP A 171 -3.74 12.65 7.25
N TYR A 172 -4.78 11.82 7.26
CA TYR A 172 -5.26 11.09 6.09
C TYR A 172 -5.73 12.02 4.96
N LYS A 173 -6.12 13.26 5.29
CA LYS A 173 -6.59 14.24 4.29
C LYS A 173 -5.53 14.55 3.24
N LEU A 174 -4.25 14.59 3.64
CA LEU A 174 -3.13 14.87 2.73
C LEU A 174 -3.01 13.82 1.61
N PHE A 175 -3.40 12.57 1.89
CA PHE A 175 -3.44 11.50 0.89
C PHE A 175 -4.77 11.46 0.13
N MET A 176 -5.88 11.74 0.82
CA MET A 176 -7.22 11.55 0.29
C MET A 176 -7.63 12.63 -0.71
N VAL A 177 -7.23 13.89 -0.48
CA VAL A 177 -7.67 15.03 -1.31
C VAL A 177 -7.27 14.85 -2.79
N PRO A 178 -6.02 14.53 -3.15
CA PRO A 178 -5.65 14.28 -4.54
C PRO A 178 -6.41 13.08 -5.16
N ALA A 179 -6.59 12.01 -4.39
CA ALA A 179 -7.29 10.82 -4.86
C ALA A 179 -8.77 11.12 -5.17
N MET A 180 -9.45 11.86 -4.29
CA MET A 180 -10.83 12.29 -4.52
C MET A 180 -10.95 13.24 -5.70
N MET A 181 -9.97 14.12 -5.93
CA MET A 181 -9.97 15.00 -7.09
C MET A 181 -9.99 14.20 -8.40
N ILE A 182 -9.17 13.15 -8.51
CA ILE A 182 -9.15 12.26 -9.69
C ILE A 182 -10.49 11.55 -9.86
N VAL A 183 -11.06 11.00 -8.77
CA VAL A 183 -12.36 10.31 -8.81
C VAL A 183 -13.47 11.25 -9.27
N VAL A 184 -13.49 12.48 -8.76
CA VAL A 184 -14.47 13.51 -9.16
C VAL A 184 -14.29 13.88 -10.64
N ILE A 185 -13.05 14.03 -11.11
CA ILE A 185 -12.78 14.30 -12.53
C ILE A 185 -13.27 13.15 -13.42
N ILE A 186 -13.03 11.89 -13.02
CA ILE A 186 -13.52 10.72 -13.76
C ILE A 186 -15.05 10.66 -13.76
N LEU A 187 -15.68 10.92 -12.61
CA LEU A 187 -17.14 10.95 -12.51
C LEU A 187 -17.72 12.04 -13.40
N ILE A 188 -17.26 13.28 -13.28
CA ILE A 188 -17.76 14.40 -14.08
C ILE A 188 -17.46 14.15 -15.56
N GLY A 189 -16.22 13.83 -15.93
CA GLY A 189 -15.85 13.58 -17.33
C GLY A 189 -16.63 12.42 -17.95
N GLY A 190 -16.75 11.30 -17.24
CA GLY A 190 -17.48 10.13 -17.69
C GLY A 190 -18.98 10.36 -17.80
N PHE A 191 -19.60 10.94 -16.77
CA PHE A 191 -21.04 11.20 -16.77
C PHE A 191 -21.41 12.25 -17.83
N PHE A 192 -20.70 13.38 -17.91
CA PHE A 192 -21.02 14.42 -18.88
C PHE A 192 -20.82 13.93 -20.33
N ALA A 193 -19.73 13.21 -20.62
CA ALA A 193 -19.51 12.67 -21.96
C ALA A 193 -20.61 11.67 -22.36
N THR A 194 -20.97 10.75 -21.45
CA THR A 194 -22.02 9.76 -21.70
C THR A 194 -23.37 10.43 -21.91
N MET A 195 -23.72 11.40 -21.06
CA MET A 195 -24.99 12.12 -21.17
C MET A 195 -25.06 12.97 -22.44
N SER A 196 -23.96 13.60 -22.85
CA SER A 196 -23.90 14.37 -24.10
C SER A 196 -24.16 13.47 -25.31
N ILE A 197 -23.51 12.31 -25.38
CA ILE A 197 -23.70 11.35 -26.47
C ILE A 197 -25.13 10.81 -26.50
N VAL A 198 -25.69 10.45 -25.33
CA VAL A 198 -27.08 9.99 -25.24
C VAL A 198 -28.05 11.09 -25.67
N ASN A 199 -27.82 12.33 -25.23
CA ASN A 199 -28.67 13.47 -25.59
C ASN A 199 -28.61 13.79 -27.09
N GLU A 200 -27.43 13.74 -27.71
CA GLU A 200 -27.31 13.88 -29.18
C GLU A 200 -27.99 12.74 -29.94
N LYS A 201 -27.96 11.53 -29.39
CA LYS A 201 -28.64 10.37 -29.97
C LYS A 201 -30.15 10.49 -29.87
N GLU A 202 -30.68 10.90 -28.72
CA GLU A 202 -32.12 11.07 -28.49
C GLU A 202 -32.70 12.23 -29.30
N ASN A 203 -31.96 13.34 -29.43
CA ASN A 203 -32.36 14.49 -30.24
C ASN A 203 -32.16 14.26 -31.75
N GLY A 204 -31.56 13.14 -32.15
CA GLY A 204 -31.33 12.79 -33.56
C GLY A 204 -30.28 13.64 -34.27
N THR A 205 -29.54 14.49 -33.56
CA THR A 205 -28.47 15.34 -34.15
C THR A 205 -27.31 14.51 -34.70
N ILE A 206 -27.02 13.36 -34.08
CA ILE A 206 -26.05 12.38 -34.61
C ILE A 206 -26.46 11.88 -36.00
N GLU A 207 -27.76 11.63 -36.22
CA GLU A 207 -28.25 11.16 -37.51
C GLU A 207 -28.25 12.28 -38.54
N GLN A 208 -28.60 13.51 -38.14
CA GLN A 208 -28.55 14.69 -39.02
C GLN A 208 -27.14 14.98 -39.56
N ILE A 209 -26.09 14.82 -38.74
CA ILE A 209 -24.69 14.95 -39.20
C ILE A 209 -24.36 13.91 -40.27
N HIS A 210 -24.88 12.69 -40.18
CA HIS A 210 -24.62 11.62 -41.15
C HIS A 210 -25.24 11.87 -42.53
N VAL A 211 -26.37 12.60 -42.59
CA VAL A 211 -27.07 12.94 -43.84
C VAL A 211 -26.70 14.33 -44.38
N SER A 212 -26.02 15.16 -43.59
CA SER A 212 -25.52 16.47 -44.03
C SER A 212 -24.14 16.32 -44.68
N PRO A 213 -23.82 17.02 -45.78
CA PRO A 213 -22.47 17.00 -46.36
C PRO A 213 -21.52 17.85 -45.50
N ALA A 214 -21.23 17.39 -44.28
CA ALA A 214 -20.14 17.91 -43.47
C ALA A 214 -18.84 17.30 -44.00
N ARG A 215 -18.07 18.11 -44.75
CA ARG A 215 -16.76 17.72 -45.26
C ARG A 215 -15.85 17.39 -44.07
N LYS A 216 -15.17 16.24 -44.14
CA LYS A 216 -14.13 15.81 -43.17
C LYS A 216 -13.15 16.94 -42.85
#